data_AF-A0A2N5KK80-F1
#
_entry.id   AF-A0A2N5KK80-F1
#
_cell.length_a   1.000
_cell.length_b   1.000
_cell.length_c   1.000
_cell.angle_alpha   90.00
_cell.angle_beta   90.00
_cell.angle_gamma   90.00
#
_symmetry.space_group_name_H-M   'P 1'
#
loop_
_entity.id
_entity.type
_entity.pdbx_description
1 polymer ?
#
loop_
_entity_poly.entity_id
_entity_poly.type
_entity_poly.pdbx_seq_one_letter_code
_entity_poly.pdbx_strand_id
1 'polypeptide(L)'
;LGVATLAQGGLALLVGATLFGLGFGALQSATLVMVMARVSKDEYGLGSTLWNAAFDAGTGLGAFLFGFVVGASGFSVAFYLCAALLLAALPIVRRDRAASEPA
;
A
#
# COMPACT_ATOMS: atom_id res chain seq x y z
N LEU A 1 -15.41 4.12 24.88
CA LEU A 1 -15.91 5.16 23.94
C LEU A 1 -15.79 4.74 22.46
N GLY A 2 -14.67 4.15 21.99
CA GLY A 2 -14.48 3.82 20.56
C GLY A 2 -15.36 2.71 19.95
N VAL A 3 -15.89 1.79 20.75
CA VAL A 3 -16.82 0.74 20.25
C VAL A 3 -18.26 1.28 20.15
N ALA A 4 -18.61 2.30 20.94
CA ALA A 4 -19.97 2.84 21.02
C ALA A 4 -20.34 3.76 19.83
N THR A 5 -19.36 4.25 19.06
CA THR A 5 -19.57 5.05 17.84
C THR A 5 -19.71 4.19 16.57
N LEU A 6 -19.61 2.86 16.66
CA LEU A 6 -19.81 1.93 15.54
C LEU A 6 -21.28 1.83 15.09
N ALA A 7 -22.20 2.49 15.80
CA ALA A 7 -23.65 2.41 15.60
C ALA A 7 -24.12 2.87 14.20
N GLN A 8 -23.25 3.49 13.40
CA GLN A 8 -23.49 3.74 11.98
C GLN A 8 -22.22 3.43 11.17
N GLY A 9 -22.12 2.21 10.62
CA GLY A 9 -21.07 1.81 9.66
C GLY A 9 -19.87 1.04 10.21
N GLY A 10 -19.87 0.66 11.50
CA GLY A 10 -18.71 0.08 12.16
C GLY A 10 -18.20 -1.26 11.62
N LEU A 11 -19.11 -2.17 11.25
CA LEU A 11 -18.72 -3.45 10.63
C LEU A 11 -18.07 -3.25 9.26
N ALA A 12 -18.59 -2.34 8.43
CA ALA A 12 -18.03 -2.05 7.13
C ALA A 12 -16.61 -1.46 7.24
N LEU A 13 -16.39 -0.59 8.23
CA LEU A 13 -15.07 -0.03 8.51
C LEU A 13 -14.09 -1.11 9.00
N LEU A 14 -14.53 -2.01 9.88
CA LEU A 14 -13.71 -3.14 10.34
C LEU A 14 -13.34 -4.07 9.19
N VAL A 15 -14.32 -4.47 8.36
CA VAL A 15 -14.07 -5.28 7.16
C VAL A 15 -13.10 -4.57 6.21
N GLY A 16 -13.31 -3.29 5.95
CA GLY A 16 -12.41 -2.49 5.11
C GLY A 16 -10.99 -2.41 5.67
N ALA A 17 -10.83 -2.16 6.97
CA ALA A 17 -9.53 -2.12 7.64
C ALA A 17 -8.82 -3.48 7.61
N THR A 18 -9.56 -4.57 7.82
CA THR A 18 -9.01 -5.94 7.73
C THR A 18 -8.56 -6.25 6.30
N LEU A 19 -9.40 -5.99 5.30
CA LEU A 19 -9.05 -6.21 3.89
C LEU A 19 -7.84 -5.38 3.47
N PHE A 20 -7.81 -4.11 3.87
CA PHE A 20 -6.68 -3.22 3.63
C PHE A 20 -5.41 -3.76 4.29
N GLY A 21 -5.47 -4.13 5.57
CA GLY A 21 -4.31 -4.65 6.31
C GLY A 21 -3.75 -5.94 5.70
N LEU A 22 -4.62 -6.88 5.31
CA LEU A 22 -4.23 -8.12 4.64
C LEU A 22 -3.57 -7.82 3.28
N GLY A 23 -4.19 -6.98 2.45
CA GLY A 23 -3.66 -6.61 1.15
C GLY A 23 -2.33 -5.86 1.26
N PHE A 24 -2.23 -4.92 2.19
CA PHE A 24 -1.03 -4.13 2.45
C PHE A 24 0.14 -5.01 2.91
N GLY A 25 -0.08 -5.88 3.91
CA GLY A 25 0.96 -6.79 4.40
C GLY A 25 1.42 -7.81 3.34
N ALA A 26 0.47 -8.33 2.54
CA ALA A 26 0.80 -9.21 1.43
C ALA A 26 1.64 -8.51 0.35
N LEU A 27 1.25 -7.30 -0.07
CA LEU A 27 2.00 -6.51 -1.06
C LEU A 27 3.39 -6.10 -0.54
N GLN A 28 3.47 -5.71 0.73
CA GLN A 28 4.73 -5.40 1.39
C GLN A 28 5.69 -6.59 1.30
N SER A 29 5.25 -7.76 1.75
CA SER A 29 6.06 -8.99 1.75
C SER A 29 6.44 -9.43 0.33
N ALA A 30 5.48 -9.41 -0.60
CA ALA A 30 5.69 -9.84 -1.98
C ALA A 30 6.68 -8.92 -2.71
N THR A 31 6.57 -7.60 -2.54
CA THR A 31 7.47 -6.66 -3.22
C THR A 31 8.90 -6.73 -2.70
N LEU A 32 9.09 -6.97 -1.40
CA LEU A 32 10.42 -7.21 -0.85
C LEU A 32 11.03 -8.49 -1.46
N VAL A 33 10.29 -9.59 -1.49
CA VAL A 33 10.73 -10.85 -2.12
C VAL A 33 11.06 -10.65 -3.60
N MET A 34 10.25 -9.87 -4.34
CA MET A 34 10.52 -9.55 -5.75
C MET A 34 11.82 -8.78 -5.93
N VAL A 35 12.14 -7.80 -5.07
CA VAL A 35 13.44 -7.12 -5.13
C VAL A 35 14.57 -8.11 -4.84
N MET A 36 14.43 -8.97 -3.82
CA MET A 36 15.47 -9.95 -3.47
C MET A 36 15.70 -10.97 -4.59
N ALA A 37 14.67 -11.32 -5.35
CA ALA A 37 14.79 -12.21 -6.50
C ALA A 37 15.53 -11.56 -7.70
N ARG A 38 15.64 -10.22 -7.74
CA ARG A 38 16.27 -9.47 -8.83
C ARG A 38 17.71 -9.05 -8.55
N VAL A 39 18.20 -9.21 -7.32
CA VAL A 39 19.59 -8.88 -6.91
C VAL A 39 20.39 -10.15 -6.65
N SER A 40 21.72 -10.07 -6.71
CA SER A 40 22.58 -11.20 -6.33
C SER A 40 22.59 -11.42 -4.80
N LYS A 41 22.96 -12.63 -4.35
CA LYS A 41 22.95 -12.97 -2.91
C LYS A 41 23.83 -12.04 -2.06
N ASP A 42 24.96 -11.59 -2.61
CA ASP A 42 25.89 -10.67 -1.94
C ASP A 42 25.29 -9.26 -1.79
N GLU A 43 24.26 -8.92 -2.58
CA GLU A 43 23.60 -7.61 -2.60
C GLU A 43 22.29 -7.56 -1.81
N TYR A 44 21.87 -8.64 -1.14
CA TYR A 44 20.60 -8.69 -0.40
C TYR A 44 20.48 -7.59 0.67
N GLY A 45 21.60 -7.26 1.34
CA GLY A 45 21.65 -6.15 2.29
C GLY A 45 21.33 -4.80 1.64
N LEU A 46 21.90 -4.51 0.47
CA LEU A 46 21.64 -3.28 -0.27
C LEU A 46 20.21 -3.25 -0.82
N GLY A 47 19.77 -4.36 -1.44
CA GLY A 47 18.43 -4.45 -2.01
C GLY A 47 17.33 -4.28 -0.95
N SER A 48 17.49 -4.86 0.24
CA SER A 48 16.54 -4.69 1.34
C SER A 48 16.58 -3.27 1.90
N THR A 49 17.76 -2.66 2.02
CA THR A 49 17.90 -1.27 2.46
C THR A 49 17.17 -0.32 1.52
N LEU A 50 17.36 -0.46 0.21
CA LEU A 50 16.70 0.38 -0.80
C LEU A 50 15.19 0.18 -0.80
N TRP A 51 14.71 -1.07 -0.69
CA TRP A 51 13.28 -1.34 -0.63
C TRP A 51 12.64 -0.73 0.65
N ASN A 52 13.28 -0.86 1.81
CA ASN A 52 12.78 -0.27 3.06
C ASN A 52 12.76 1.26 2.98
N ALA A 53 13.84 1.88 2.48
CA ALA A 53 13.89 3.32 2.29
C ALA A 53 12.78 3.83 1.35
N ALA A 54 12.51 3.11 0.26
CA ALA A 54 11.42 3.45 -0.65
C ALA A 54 10.03 3.28 0.00
N PHE A 55 9.83 2.20 0.78
CA PHE A 55 8.59 1.95 1.51
C PHE A 55 8.31 3.02 2.56
N ASP A 56 9.31 3.41 3.34
CA ASP A 56 9.20 4.45 4.37
C ASP A 56 8.97 5.82 3.75
N ALA A 57 9.73 6.16 2.70
CA ALA A 57 9.54 7.41 1.97
C ALA A 57 8.13 7.50 1.36
N GLY A 58 7.63 6.42 0.78
CA GLY A 58 6.26 6.33 0.27
C GLY A 58 5.20 6.51 1.36
N THR A 59 5.39 5.87 2.51
CA THR A 59 4.48 5.98 3.67
C THR A 59 4.47 7.40 4.23
N GLY A 60 5.65 7.99 4.42
CA GLY A 60 5.80 9.35 4.94
C GLY A 60 5.24 10.41 3.98
N LEU A 61 5.58 10.33 2.69
CA LEU A 61 5.08 11.25 1.68
C LEU A 61 3.56 11.11 1.51
N GLY A 62 3.04 9.88 1.50
CA GLY A 62 1.61 9.61 1.47
C GLY A 62 0.88 10.25 2.65
N ALA A 63 1.36 10.02 3.88
CA ALA A 63 0.79 10.62 5.08
C ALA A 63 0.80 12.15 5.04
N PHE A 64 1.93 12.74 4.62
CA PHE A 64 2.06 14.19 4.48
C PHE A 64 1.06 14.77 3.47
N LEU A 65 1.02 14.23 2.24
CA LEU A 65 0.13 14.71 1.18
C LEU A 65 -1.35 14.52 1.53
N PHE A 66 -1.71 13.34 2.05
CA PHE A 66 -3.09 13.06 2.46
C PHE A 66 -3.51 13.86 3.70
N GLY A 67 -2.57 14.31 4.54
CA GLY A 67 -2.85 15.28 5.59
C GLY A 67 -3.48 16.56 5.05
N PHE A 68 -2.96 17.11 3.95
CA PHE A 68 -3.55 18.28 3.29
C PHE A 68 -4.91 17.96 2.66
N VAL A 69 -5.05 16.80 2.00
CA VAL A 69 -6.32 16.37 1.39
C VAL A 69 -7.40 16.26 2.45
N VAL A 70 -7.11 15.60 3.57
CA VAL A 70 -8.04 15.48 4.70
C VAL A 70 -8.34 16.85 5.30
N GLY A 71 -7.33 17.72 5.46
CA GLY A 71 -7.53 19.09 5.94
C GLY A 71 -8.46 19.92 5.07
N ALA A 72 -8.41 19.75 3.75
CA ALA A 72 -9.23 20.52 2.79
C ALA A 72 -10.60 19.90 2.48
N SER A 73 -10.72 18.57 2.51
CA SER A 73 -11.88 17.83 1.96
C SER A 73 -12.43 16.71 2.85
N GLY A 74 -11.78 16.44 3.98
CA GLY A 74 -12.17 15.40 4.93
C GLY A 74 -11.74 13.98 4.54
N PHE A 75 -11.97 13.03 5.46
CA PHE A 75 -11.52 11.65 5.32
C PHE A 75 -12.19 10.88 4.17
N SER A 76 -13.46 11.13 3.89
CA SER A 76 -14.20 10.40 2.86
C SER A 76 -13.54 10.55 1.48
N VAL A 77 -13.22 11.79 1.09
CA VAL A 77 -12.54 12.09 -0.18
C VAL A 77 -11.14 11.47 -0.21
N ALA A 78 -10.39 11.57 0.90
CA ALA A 78 -9.10 10.91 1.03
C ALA A 78 -9.17 9.39 0.80
N PHE A 79 -10.14 8.70 1.40
CA PHE A 79 -10.30 7.25 1.19
C PHE A 79 -10.67 6.90 -0.25
N TYR A 80 -11.54 7.67 -0.91
CA TYR A 80 -11.85 7.46 -2.33
C TYR A 80 -10.64 7.69 -3.24
N LEU A 81 -9.83 8.72 -2.96
CA LEU A 81 -8.59 8.96 -3.71
C LEU A 81 -7.57 7.84 -3.50
N CYS A 82 -7.40 7.35 -2.26
CA CYS A 82 -6.57 6.16 -2.00
C CYS A 82 -7.05 4.95 -2.81
N ALA A 83 -8.36 4.68 -2.83
CA ALA A 83 -8.92 3.59 -3.61
C ALA A 83 -8.66 3.76 -5.12
N ALA A 84 -8.81 4.98 -5.65
CA ALA A 84 -8.53 5.29 -7.05
C ALA A 84 -7.05 5.10 -7.40
N LEU A 85 -6.12 5.52 -6.53
CA LEU A 85 -4.68 5.32 -6.72
C LEU A 85 -4.30 3.83 -6.70
N LEU A 86 -4.88 3.04 -5.80
CA LEU A 86 -4.68 1.58 -5.78
C LEU A 86 -5.18 0.92 -7.07
N LEU A 87 -6.35 1.32 -7.57
CA LEU A 87 -6.86 0.84 -8.86
C LEU A 87 -5.95 1.26 -10.02
N ALA A 88 -5.43 2.49 -10.00
CA ALA A 88 -4.50 3.00 -11.00
C ALA A 88 -3.13 2.30 -10.98
N ALA A 89 -2.75 1.66 -9.87
CA ALA A 89 -1.54 0.84 -9.78
C ALA A 89 -1.71 -0.55 -10.43
N LEU A 90 -2.94 -1.06 -10.58
CA LEU A 90 -3.22 -2.39 -11.12
C LEU A 90 -2.65 -2.63 -12.53
N PRO A 91 -2.71 -1.68 -13.49
CA PRO A 91 -2.05 -1.82 -14.79
C PRO A 91 -0.53 -1.96 -14.69
N ILE A 92 0.12 -1.34 -13.71
CA ILE A 92 1.57 -1.45 -13.49
C ILE A 92 1.90 -2.88 -13.05
N VAL A 93 1.17 -3.39 -12.06
CA VAL A 93 1.32 -4.76 -11.56
C VAL A 93 1.08 -5.78 -12.66
N ARG A 94 0.06 -5.58 -13.51
CA ARG A 94 -0.22 -6.48 -14.65
C ARG A 94 0.92 -6.50 -15.66
N ARG A 95 1.51 -5.35 -15.97
CA ARG A 95 2.66 -5.26 -16.89
C ARG A 95 3.90 -5.94 -16.33
N ASP A 96 4.20 -5.74 -15.04
CA ASP A 96 5.32 -6.39 -14.36
C ASP A 96 5.17 -7.92 -14.34
N ARG A 97 3.95 -8.42 -14.10
CA ARG A 97 3.63 -9.86 -14.22
C ARG A 97 3.87 -10.39 -15.64
N ALA A 98 3.35 -9.70 -16.66
CA ALA A 98 3.47 -10.13 -18.05
C ALA A 98 4.93 -10.15 -18.53
N ALA A 99 5.76 -9.23 -18.05
CA ALA A 99 7.19 -9.21 -18.36
C ALA A 99 7.99 -10.31 -17.65
N SER A 100 7.43 -10.92 -16.60
CA SER A 100 8.09 -11.92 -15.76
C SER A 100 7.70 -13.37 -16.13
N GLU A 101 6.66 -13.58 -16.93
CA GLU A 101 6.29 -14.91 -17.46
C GLU A 101 7.14 -15.22 -18.72
N PRO A 102 7.95 -16.29 -18.72
CA PRO A 102 8.65 -16.73 -19.92
C PRO A 102 7.64 -17.24 -20.97
N ALA A 103 7.81 -16.81 -22.22
CA ALA A 103 7.00 -17.23 -23.37
C ALA A 103 7.08 -18.73 -23.66
#